data_AF-A0A820QD47-F1
#
_entry.id   AF-A0A820QD47-F1
#
_cell.length_a   1.000
_cell.length_b   1.000
_cell.length_c   1.000
_cell.angle_alpha   90.00
_cell.angle_beta   90.00
_cell.angle_gamma   90.00
#
_symmetry.space_group_name_H-M   'P 1'
#
loop_
_entity.id
_entity.type
_entity.pdbx_description
1 polymer ?
#
loop_
_entity_poly.entity_id
_entity_poly.type
_entity_poly.pdbx_seq_one_letter_code
_entity_poly.pdbx_strand_id
1 'polypeptide(L)' 'VYSEDILPCLTFPNADLSSRILTAIEQNDVTMEACHMRTIDENLKVCSLTGDLCQCDYRVRLSENGEWYPISRLSRNR' A
#
# COMPACT_ATOMS: atom_id res chain seq x y z
N VAL A 1 -5.82 21.79 -5.13
CA VAL A 1 -6.46 20.46 -5.32
C VAL A 1 -5.43 19.34 -5.44
N TYR A 2 -4.51 19.30 -6.42
CA TYR A 2 -3.48 18.24 -6.48
C TYR A 2 -2.43 18.30 -5.35
N SER A 3 -2.01 19.51 -4.98
CA SER A 3 -0.89 19.71 -4.05
C SER A 3 -1.29 19.71 -2.57
N GLU A 4 -2.57 19.90 -2.27
CA GLU A 4 -3.07 20.09 -0.90
C GLU A 4 -3.73 18.82 -0.33
N ASP A 5 -4.28 17.93 -1.18
CA ASP A 5 -4.98 16.72 -0.73
C ASP A 5 -4.28 15.40 -1.10
N ILE A 6 -3.60 15.32 -2.26
CA ILE A 6 -3.09 14.05 -2.81
C ILE A 6 -1.70 13.69 -2.26
N LEU A 7 -0.78 14.66 -2.23
CA LEU A 7 0.58 14.47 -1.73
C LEU A 7 0.66 14.04 -0.25
N PRO A 8 -0.04 14.67 0.71
CA PRO A 8 0.06 14.27 2.12
C PRO A 8 -0.56 12.90 2.40
N CYS A 9 -1.54 12.46 1.60
CA CYS A 9 -2.18 11.15 1.74
C CYS A 9 -1.28 10.00 1.25
N LEU A 10 -0.40 10.25 0.29
CA LEU A 10 0.53 9.26 -0.26
C LEU A 10 1.96 9.40 0.27
N THR A 11 2.20 10.27 1.27
CA THR A 11 3.51 10.36 1.93
C THR A 11 3.62 9.29 3.00
N PHE A 12 4.27 8.17 2.68
CA PHE A 12 4.62 7.15 3.65
C PHE A 12 6.12 7.16 3.97
N PRO A 13 6.51 6.63 5.15
CA PRO A 13 7.92 6.46 5.53
C PRO A 13 8.79 5.83 4.43
N ASN A 14 8.24 4.88 3.68
CA ASN A 14 8.90 4.33 2.50
C ASN A 14 8.63 5.23 1.27
N ALA A 15 9.47 6.25 1.10
CA ALA A 15 9.35 7.22 0.00
C ALA A 15 9.53 6.59 -1.39
N ASP A 16 10.37 5.56 -1.52
CA ASP A 16 10.58 4.86 -2.80
C ASP A 16 9.31 4.15 -3.25
N LEU A 17 8.73 3.33 -2.38
CA LEU A 17 7.48 2.62 -2.67
C LEU A 17 6.31 3.60 -2.87
N SER A 18 6.26 4.68 -2.08
CA SER A 18 5.24 5.73 -2.22
C SER A 18 5.30 6.40 -3.59
N SER A 19 6.50 6.76 -4.06
CA SER A 19 6.67 7.37 -5.39
C SER A 19 6.27 6.39 -6.49
N ARG A 20 6.62 5.11 -6.36
CA ARG A 20 6.23 4.07 -7.33
C ARG A 20 4.72 3.83 -7.34
N ILE A 21 4.07 3.86 -6.17
CA ILE A 21 2.60 3.79 -6.05
C ILE A 21 1.96 4.98 -6.74
N LEU A 22 2.46 6.20 -6.51
CA LEU A 22 1.93 7.39 -7.16
C LEU A 22 2.00 7.27 -8.68
N THR A 23 3.16 6.88 -9.22
CA THR A 23 3.31 6.66 -10.67
C THR A 23 2.38 5.55 -11.18
N ALA A 24 2.24 4.44 -10.45
CA ALA A 24 1.33 3.36 -10.82
C ALA A 24 -0.15 3.79 -10.78
N ILE A 25 -0.54 4.66 -9.84
CA ILE A 25 -1.88 5.27 -9.80
C ILE A 25 -2.09 6.17 -11.03
N GLU A 26 -1.12 7.02 -11.36
CA GLU A 26 -1.16 7.90 -12.53
C GLU A 26 -1.24 7.11 -13.85
N GLN A 27 -0.58 5.95 -13.92
CA GLN A 27 -0.62 5.04 -15.06
C GLN A 27 -1.81 4.06 -15.04
N ASN A 28 -2.64 4.09 -13.99
CA ASN A 28 -3.76 3.16 -13.77
C ASN A 28 -3.37 1.68 -13.67
N ASP A 29 -2.12 1.41 -13.29
CA ASP A 29 -1.51 0.07 -13.19
C ASP A 29 -1.46 -0.47 -11.74
N VAL A 30 -2.17 0.19 -10.83
CA VAL A 30 -2.25 -0.24 -9.43
C VAL A 30 -3.39 -1.25 -9.23
N THR A 31 -3.07 -2.40 -8.64
CA THR A 31 -4.07 -3.40 -8.25
C THR A 31 -4.02 -3.58 -6.74
N MET A 32 -5.19 -3.55 -6.08
CA MET A 32 -5.32 -3.78 -4.65
C MET A 32 -6.26 -4.95 -4.38
N GLU A 33 -5.88 -5.83 -3.46
CA GLU A 33 -6.68 -6.98 -3.06
C GLU A 33 -6.73 -7.11 -1.54
N ALA A 34 -7.88 -7.57 -1.04
CA ALA A 34 -8.03 -7.96 0.36
C ALA A 34 -7.46 -9.38 0.57
N CYS A 35 -6.54 -9.52 1.50
CA CYS A 35 -6.04 -10.81 1.95
C CYS A 35 -7.08 -11.44 2.90
N HIS A 36 -7.88 -12.38 2.38
CA HIS A 36 -8.73 -13.23 3.22
C HIS A 36 -7.87 -14.32 3.89
N MET A 37 -7.11 -13.94 4.91
CA MET A 37 -6.40 -14.90 5.77
C MET A 37 -7.31 -15.30 6.93
N ARG A 38 -7.19 -16.55 7.38
CA ARG A 38 -8.16 -17.16 8.31
C ARG A 38 -7.84 -16.83 9.77
N THR A 39 -6.61 -16.40 10.06
CA THR A 39 -6.15 -16.09 11.42
C THR A 39 -5.43 -14.74 11.52
N ILE A 40 -5.46 -14.13 12.71
CA ILE A 40 -4.88 -12.80 12.97
C ILE A 40 -3.35 -12.82 12.83
N ASP A 41 -2.69 -13.88 13.29
CA ASP A 41 -1.24 -14.08 13.17
C ASP A 41 -0.76 -14.09 11.71
N GLU A 42 -1.54 -14.65 10.78
CA GLU A 42 -1.21 -14.66 9.35
C GLU A 42 -1.24 -13.26 8.71
N ASN A 43 -2.00 -12.33 9.30
CA ASN A 43 -2.10 -10.94 8.85
C ASN A 43 -1.08 -10.02 9.52
N LEU A 44 -0.35 -10.48 10.55
CA LEU A 44 0.67 -9.66 11.21
C LEU A 44 1.92 -9.58 10.33
N LYS A 45 2.02 -8.50 9.55
CA LYS A 45 3.12 -8.28 8.60
C LYS A 45 3.67 -6.87 8.73
N VAL A 46 4.91 -6.70 8.33
CA VAL A 46 5.48 -5.36 8.19
C VAL A 46 4.81 -4.68 7.01
N CYS A 47 4.12 -3.58 7.26
CA CYS A 47 3.48 -2.77 6.24
C CYS A 47 4.57 -2.20 5.33
N SER A 48 4.55 -2.49 4.03
CA SER A 48 5.61 -2.06 3.11
C SER A 48 5.68 -0.53 2.94
N LEU A 49 4.59 0.17 3.24
CA LEU A 49 4.50 1.63 3.16
C LEU A 49 5.03 2.30 4.42
N THR A 50 4.64 1.84 5.61
CA THR A 50 5.01 2.49 6.87
C THR A 50 6.26 1.89 7.53
N GLY A 51 6.59 0.63 7.23
CA GLY A 51 7.68 -0.10 7.89
C GLY A 51 7.32 -0.65 9.27
N ASP A 52 6.10 -0.40 9.74
CA ASP A 52 5.62 -0.88 11.05
C ASP A 52 5.03 -2.28 10.95
N LEU A 53 5.24 -3.08 12.00
CA LEU A 53 4.55 -4.37 12.17
C LEU A 53 3.08 -4.10 12.51
N CYS A 54 2.17 -4.46 11.60
CA CYS A 54 0.75 -4.18 11.71
C CYS A 54 -0.08 -5.33 11.12
N GLN A 55 -1.38 -5.34 11.41
CA GLN A 55 -2.30 -6.22 10.71
C GLN A 55 -2.53 -5.70 9.28
N CYS A 56 -1.94 -6.39 8.30
CA CYS A 56 -2.03 -6.06 6.88
C CYS A 56 -3.08 -6.93 6.20
N ASP A 57 -4.34 -6.48 6.25
CA ASP A 57 -5.47 -7.17 5.60
C ASP A 57 -5.53 -6.93 4.08
N TYR A 58 -4.61 -6.12 3.54
CA TYR A 58 -4.58 -5.73 2.14
C TYR A 58 -3.19 -5.90 1.55
N ARG A 59 -3.16 -6.12 0.23
CA ARG A 59 -1.94 -6.12 -0.56
C ARG A 59 -2.13 -5.27 -1.80
N VAL A 60 -1.06 -4.59 -2.21
CA VAL A 60 -1.03 -3.78 -3.43
C VAL A 60 0.04 -4.32 -4.38
N ARG A 61 -0.23 -4.24 -5.68
CA ARG A 61 0.71 -4.54 -6.75
C ARG A 61 0.74 -3.36 -7.71
N LEU A 62 1.94 -3.00 -8.17
CA LEU A 62 2.16 -1.79 -8.98
C LEU A 62 2.26 -2.07 -10.48
N SER A 63 2.11 -3.33 -10.90
CA SER A 63 2.13 -3.76 -12.31
C SER A 63 1.62 -5.19 -12.48
N GLU A 64 1.03 -5.49 -13.65
CA GLU A 64 1.15 -6.77 -14.42
C GLU A 64 1.85 -7.97 -13.77
N ASN A 65 3.14 -7.81 -13.55
CA ASN A 65 4.04 -8.88 -13.11
C ASN A 65 4.82 -8.46 -11.86
N GLY A 66 4.32 -7.45 -11.13
CA GLY A 66 4.95 -6.91 -9.95
C GLY A 66 4.79 -7.80 -8.72
N GLU A 67 5.55 -7.48 -7.69
CA GLU A 67 5.42 -8.12 -6.39
C GLU A 67 4.24 -7.54 -5.59
N TRP A 68 3.68 -8.36 -4.71
CA TRP A 68 2.62 -7.95 -3.79
C TRP A 68 3.22 -7.36 -2.52
N TYR A 69 2.87 -6.11 -2.23
CA TYR A 69 3.28 -5.41 -1.03
C TYR A 69 2.15 -5.43 0.00
N PRO A 70 2.35 -6.02 1.19
CA PRO A 70 1.37 -5.94 2.28
C PRO A 70 1.23 -4.49 2.75
N ILE A 71 -0.02 -4.02 2.86
CA ILE A 71 -0.32 -2.68 3.36
C ILE A 71 -1.34 -2.76 4.49
N SER A 72 -1.17 -1.88 5.47
CA SER A 72 -2.11 -1.75 6.57
C SER A 72 -3.44 -1.15 6.08
N ARG A 73 -4.52 -1.39 6.82
CA ARG A 73 -5.81 -0.74 6.56
C ARG A 73 -5.72 0.79 6.62
N LEU A 74 -4.83 1.34 7.47
CA LEU A 74 -4.58 2.77 7.56
C LEU A 74 -3.96 3.31 6.27
N SER A 75 -2.98 2.60 5.71
CA SER A 75 -2.33 2.99 4.46
C SER A 75 -3.26 2.92 3.26
N ARG A 76 -4.24 2.00 3.26
CA ARG A 76 -5.27 1.89 2.22
C ARG A 76 -6.36 2.98 2.30
N ASN A 77 -6.61 3.54 3.48
CA ASN A 77 -7.66 4.52 3.71
C ASN A 77 -7.18 5.98 3.54
N ARG A 78 -5.91 6.18 3.22
CA ARG A 78 -5.37 7.47 2.78
C ARG A 78 -5.39 7.54 1.27
#